data_AF-A0A1E7I6N0-F1
#
_entry.id   AF-A0A1E7I6N0-F1
#
_cell.length_a   1.000
_cell.length_b   1.000
_cell.length_c   1.000
_cell.angle_alpha   90.00
_cell.angle_beta   90.00
_cell.angle_gamma   90.00
#
_symmetry.space_group_name_H-M   'P 1'
#
loop_
_entity.id
_entity.type
_entity.pdbx_description
1 polymer ?
#
loop_
_entity_poly.entity_id
_entity_poly.type
_entity_poly.pdbx_seq_one_letter_code
_entity_poly.pdbx_strand_id
1 'polypeptide(L)'
;MSSLDSALLPTVALTQPQSTCGYLVTEQLLQQLHTSLNDLPYYYAGQHSECALEVLRGKAQFAGMKTSIARQYHKLGLSVVVQSDSLPGFLLVANSRTLDGETIRKIRTSLLELNSPSGAVTTASWGKMIRYGAIPVQSSDYDGIRQMVDRIKIPEGDL
;
A
#
# COMPACT_ATOMS: atom_id res chain seq x y z
N MET A 1 38.62 21.24 3.11
CA MET A 1 37.95 21.75 1.91
C MET A 1 38.49 20.96 0.72
N SER A 2 37.78 20.21 -0.10
CA SER A 2 36.41 19.70 -0.14
C SER A 2 36.39 18.77 -1.36
N SER A 3 36.48 17.44 -1.18
CA SER A 3 36.10 16.50 -2.23
C SER A 3 34.64 16.12 -1.98
N LEU A 4 33.74 17.03 -2.35
CA LEU A 4 32.31 16.78 -2.34
C LEU A 4 32.02 15.65 -3.35
N ASP A 5 31.51 14.58 -2.77
CA ASP A 5 30.44 13.73 -3.29
C ASP A 5 30.64 13.17 -4.70
N SER A 6 31.19 11.96 -4.76
CA SER A 6 30.57 10.97 -5.63
C SER A 6 29.09 10.94 -5.23
N ALA A 7 28.20 11.50 -6.05
CA ALA A 7 26.78 11.58 -5.75
C ALA A 7 26.27 10.16 -5.51
N LEU A 8 26.13 9.78 -4.23
CA LEU A 8 25.51 8.52 -3.86
C LEU A 8 24.06 8.59 -4.36
N LEU A 9 23.64 7.56 -5.10
CA LEU A 9 22.27 7.48 -5.57
C LEU A 9 21.31 7.49 -4.36
N PRO A 10 20.13 8.13 -4.50
CA PRO A 10 19.17 8.22 -3.42
C PRO A 10 18.68 6.84 -2.99
N THR A 11 18.83 6.49 -1.72
CA THR A 11 18.32 5.22 -1.17
C THR A 11 16.82 5.29 -0.92
N VAL A 12 16.09 4.22 -1.29
CA VAL A 12 14.64 4.10 -1.11
C VAL A 12 14.30 3.02 -0.06
N ALA A 13 13.62 3.40 1.01
CA ALA A 13 13.06 2.45 1.98
C ALA A 13 11.68 1.97 1.52
N LEU A 14 11.51 0.67 1.35
CA LEU A 14 10.26 0.02 0.95
C LEU A 14 9.64 -0.71 2.14
N THR A 15 8.35 -1.04 2.04
CA THR A 15 7.69 -1.92 3.02
C THR A 15 8.16 -3.36 2.87
N GLN A 16 7.31 -4.37 3.05
CA GLN A 16 7.61 -5.76 2.72
C GLN A 16 7.32 -6.07 1.23
N PRO A 17 7.97 -7.08 0.62
CA PRO A 17 7.81 -7.39 -0.81
C PRO A 17 6.35 -7.54 -1.27
N GLN A 18 5.49 -8.19 -0.49
CA GLN A 18 4.08 -8.43 -0.86
C GLN A 18 3.15 -7.23 -0.61
N SER A 19 3.68 -6.09 -0.15
CA SER A 19 2.89 -4.89 0.06
C SER A 19 2.60 -4.18 -1.26
N THR A 20 1.31 -3.98 -1.59
CA THR A 20 0.91 -3.23 -2.80
C THR A 20 1.53 -1.82 -2.82
N CYS A 21 1.50 -1.10 -1.70
CA CYS A 21 2.07 0.26 -1.61
C CYS A 21 3.58 0.28 -1.35
N GLY A 22 4.25 -0.87 -1.37
CA GLY A 22 5.70 -1.01 -1.30
C GLY A 22 6.31 -0.98 -2.69
N TYR A 23 7.14 -1.99 -2.99
CA TYR A 23 7.86 -2.09 -4.27
C TYR A 23 6.96 -1.84 -5.49
N LEU A 24 5.80 -2.51 -5.56
CA LEU A 24 4.94 -2.48 -6.75
C LEU A 24 4.53 -1.05 -7.15
N VAL A 25 3.94 -0.29 -6.23
CA VAL A 25 3.46 1.07 -6.53
C VAL A 25 4.61 2.07 -6.58
N THR A 26 5.67 1.88 -5.78
CA THR A 26 6.86 2.75 -5.86
C THR A 26 7.54 2.61 -7.22
N GLU A 27 7.74 1.39 -7.72
CA GLU A 27 8.29 1.16 -9.06
C GLU A 27 7.41 1.79 -10.13
N GLN A 28 6.08 1.64 -10.04
CA GLN A 28 5.16 2.27 -10.97
C GLN A 28 5.30 3.80 -11.02
N LEU A 29 5.46 4.44 -9.85
CA LEU A 29 5.63 5.90 -9.76
C LEU A 29 7.00 6.33 -10.31
N LEU A 30 8.06 5.56 -10.06
CA LEU A 30 9.38 5.84 -10.59
C LEU A 30 9.43 5.69 -12.12
N GLN A 31 8.77 4.67 -12.68
CA GLN A 31 8.66 4.50 -14.13
C GLN A 31 7.97 5.69 -14.81
N GLN A 32 6.97 6.29 -14.17
CA GLN A 32 6.33 7.53 -14.65
C GLN A 32 7.27 8.74 -14.64
N LEU A 33 8.31 8.70 -13.80
CA LEU A 33 9.39 9.68 -13.73
C LEU A 33 10.62 9.27 -14.55
N HIS A 34 10.49 8.27 -15.44
CA HIS A 34 11.56 7.76 -16.28
C HIS A 34 12.77 7.20 -15.51
N THR A 35 12.54 6.63 -14.33
CA THR A 35 13.54 5.93 -13.51
C THR A 35 12.98 4.60 -12.97
N SER A 36 13.77 3.82 -12.24
CA SER A 36 13.38 2.50 -11.72
C SER A 36 14.09 2.20 -10.40
N LEU A 37 13.45 1.42 -9.53
CA LEU A 37 14.08 0.81 -8.37
C LEU A 37 15.23 -0.13 -8.77
N ASN A 38 15.26 -0.64 -10.01
CA ASN A 38 16.39 -1.42 -10.49
C ASN A 38 17.68 -0.59 -10.66
N ASP A 39 17.54 0.73 -10.79
CA ASP A 39 18.65 1.67 -10.97
C ASP A 39 18.98 2.43 -9.67
N LEU A 40 18.25 2.16 -8.57
CA LEU A 40 18.39 2.86 -7.29
C LEU A 40 18.67 1.88 -6.15
N PRO A 41 19.50 2.26 -5.16
CA PRO A 41 19.62 1.46 -3.96
C PRO A 41 18.29 1.46 -3.19
N TYR A 42 17.80 0.28 -2.82
CA TYR A 42 16.61 0.14 -1.98
C TYR A 42 16.76 -1.00 -0.98
N TYR A 43 15.93 -0.97 0.07
CA TYR A 43 15.82 -2.06 1.04
C TYR A 43 14.40 -2.15 1.62
N TYR A 44 14.05 -3.31 2.15
CA TYR A 44 12.76 -3.55 2.80
C TYR A 44 12.85 -3.23 4.30
N ALA A 45 12.20 -2.14 4.73
CA ALA A 45 12.07 -1.74 6.13
C ALA A 45 10.84 -2.36 6.82
N GLY A 46 9.99 -3.08 6.08
CA GLY A 46 8.85 -3.82 6.62
C GLY A 46 7.55 -3.02 6.67
N GLN A 47 7.18 -2.46 7.82
CA GLN A 47 5.90 -1.77 7.98
C GLN A 47 5.94 -0.32 7.47
N HIS A 48 4.79 0.23 7.07
CA HIS A 48 4.70 1.61 6.57
C HIS A 48 5.33 2.67 7.50
N SER A 49 5.13 2.51 8.82
CA SER A 49 5.68 3.42 9.81
C SER A 49 7.21 3.34 9.89
N GLU A 50 7.80 2.15 9.72
CA GLU A 50 9.26 2.01 9.70
C GLU A 50 9.85 2.70 8.46
N CYS A 51 9.23 2.58 7.30
CA CYS A 51 9.66 3.32 6.10
C CYS A 51 9.67 4.84 6.33
N ALA A 52 8.67 5.37 7.05
CA ALA A 52 8.64 6.79 7.44
C ALA A 52 9.80 7.16 8.38
N LEU A 53 10.07 6.31 9.36
CA LEU A 53 11.14 6.53 10.32
C LEU A 53 12.53 6.43 9.67
N GLU A 54 12.72 5.57 8.67
CA GLU A 54 13.99 5.47 7.94
C GLU A 54 14.35 6.77 7.19
N VAL A 55 13.36 7.46 6.63
CA VAL A 55 13.55 8.80 6.03
C VAL A 55 13.85 9.84 7.11
N LEU A 56 13.07 9.88 8.18
CA LEU A 56 13.25 10.85 9.26
C LEU A 56 14.59 10.70 9.99
N ARG A 57 15.15 9.48 10.03
CA ARG A 57 16.46 9.17 10.59
C ARG A 57 17.62 9.46 9.62
N GLY A 58 17.32 9.84 8.37
CA GLY A 58 18.32 10.07 7.32
C GLY A 58 18.98 8.81 6.78
N LYS A 59 18.41 7.62 7.03
CA LYS A 59 18.93 6.34 6.52
C LYS A 59 18.50 6.06 5.08
N ALA A 60 17.35 6.59 4.67
CA ALA A 60 16.87 6.61 3.30
C ALA A 60 16.50 8.04 2.89
N GLN A 61 16.64 8.35 1.61
CA GLN A 61 16.24 9.66 1.09
C GLN A 61 14.75 9.68 0.73
N PHE A 62 14.22 8.55 0.25
CA PHE A 62 12.81 8.39 -0.09
C PHE A 62 12.24 7.12 0.53
N ALA A 63 10.91 7.02 0.57
CA ALA A 63 10.24 5.82 1.02
C ALA A 63 8.91 5.56 0.29
N GLY A 64 8.63 4.29 0.03
CA GLY A 64 7.36 3.80 -0.51
C GLY A 64 6.38 3.43 0.62
N MET A 65 5.26 4.15 0.75
CA MET A 65 4.25 3.84 1.78
C MET A 65 2.86 4.40 1.44
N LYS A 66 1.86 4.03 2.24
CA LYS A 66 0.52 4.64 2.16
C LYS A 66 0.56 6.11 2.55
N THR A 67 -0.09 6.96 1.75
CA THR A 67 -0.21 8.41 2.00
C THR A 67 -0.79 8.73 3.38
N SER A 68 -1.76 7.95 3.84
CA SER A 68 -2.38 8.15 5.16
C SER A 68 -1.43 7.89 6.32
N ILE A 69 -0.37 7.10 6.12
CA ILE A 69 0.72 6.92 7.09
C ILE A 69 1.70 8.08 6.97
N ALA A 70 2.16 8.43 5.76
CA ALA A 70 3.08 9.55 5.55
C ALA A 70 2.56 10.86 6.19
N ARG A 71 1.26 11.16 6.04
CA ARG A 71 0.61 12.34 6.63
C ARG A 71 0.63 12.38 8.17
N GLN A 72 0.76 11.24 8.84
CA GLN A 72 0.89 11.21 10.31
C GLN A 72 2.25 11.76 10.77
N TYR A 73 3.27 11.66 9.92
CA TYR A 73 4.64 12.10 10.20
C TYR A 73 4.95 13.50 9.63
N HIS A 74 3.97 14.20 9.04
CA HIS A 74 4.19 15.50 8.42
C HIS A 74 4.77 16.54 9.38
N LYS A 75 4.29 16.55 10.64
CA LYS A 75 4.78 17.45 11.69
C LYS A 75 6.23 17.17 12.10
N LEU A 76 6.79 16.02 11.72
CA LEU A 76 8.17 15.63 11.97
C LEU A 76 9.08 15.93 10.78
N GLY A 77 8.57 16.58 9.73
CA GLY A 77 9.35 16.96 8.55
C GLY A 77 9.22 16.02 7.36
N LEU A 78 8.41 14.95 7.45
CA LEU A 78 8.15 14.08 6.31
C LEU A 78 7.19 14.76 5.32
N SER A 79 7.53 14.78 4.03
CA SER A 79 6.68 15.34 2.98
C SER A 79 6.37 14.30 1.91
N VAL A 80 5.20 14.41 1.28
CA VAL A 80 4.80 13.55 0.15
C VAL A 80 5.29 14.20 -1.14
N VAL A 81 6.23 13.57 -1.83
CA VAL A 81 6.83 14.09 -3.07
C VAL A 81 6.06 13.67 -4.32
N VAL A 82 5.46 12.49 -4.31
CA VAL A 82 4.62 11.95 -5.40
C VAL A 82 3.58 11.01 -4.80
N GLN A 83 2.42 10.88 -5.45
CA GLN A 83 1.32 10.03 -5.02
C GLN A 83 0.71 9.32 -6.22
N SER A 84 0.37 8.04 -6.08
CA SER A 84 -0.41 7.32 -7.09
C SER A 84 -1.88 7.76 -7.09
N ASP A 85 -2.59 7.37 -8.13
CA ASP A 85 -4.04 7.34 -8.11
C ASP A 85 -4.56 6.47 -6.96
N SER A 86 -5.84 6.68 -6.61
CA SER A 86 -6.52 5.86 -5.61
C SER A 86 -6.50 4.39 -6.00
N LEU A 87 -5.89 3.59 -5.14
CA LEU A 87 -5.88 2.13 -5.28
C LEU A 87 -7.17 1.55 -4.69
N PRO A 88 -7.68 0.42 -5.21
CA PRO A 88 -8.83 -0.25 -4.64
C PRO A 88 -8.58 -0.61 -3.18
N GLY A 89 -9.66 -0.59 -2.39
CA GLY A 89 -9.62 -0.86 -0.96
C GLY A 89 -9.27 -2.32 -0.64
N PHE A 90 -9.17 -2.62 0.66
CA PHE A 90 -9.01 -4.01 1.11
C PHE A 90 -10.20 -4.86 0.68
N LEU A 91 -9.90 -6.10 0.29
CA LEU A 91 -10.87 -7.07 -0.19
C LEU A 91 -11.12 -8.14 0.86
N LEU A 92 -12.39 -8.48 1.07
CA LEU A 92 -12.74 -9.73 1.74
C LEU A 92 -12.91 -10.83 0.67
N VAL A 93 -12.10 -11.88 0.77
CA VAL A 93 -12.11 -13.01 -0.17
C VAL A 93 -12.62 -14.26 0.55
N ALA A 94 -13.62 -14.91 -0.02
CA ALA A 94 -14.12 -16.20 0.48
C ALA A 94 -13.49 -17.37 -0.30
N ASN A 95 -13.10 -18.43 0.42
CA ASN A 95 -12.58 -19.66 -0.19
C ASN A 95 -13.73 -20.63 -0.47
N SER A 96 -14.09 -20.79 -1.75
CA SER A 96 -15.16 -21.70 -2.20
C SER A 96 -14.85 -23.18 -1.99
N ARG A 97 -13.60 -23.54 -1.65
CA ARG A 97 -13.25 -24.92 -1.28
C ARG A 97 -13.67 -25.28 0.14
N THR A 98 -13.92 -24.29 1.00
CA THR A 98 -14.24 -24.48 2.42
C THR A 98 -15.61 -23.94 2.82
N LEU A 99 -16.19 -23.03 2.04
CA LEU A 99 -17.51 -22.45 2.28
C LEU A 99 -18.40 -22.68 1.06
N ASP A 100 -19.63 -23.16 1.28
CA ASP A 100 -20.61 -23.30 0.21
C ASP A 100 -21.11 -21.93 -0.29
N GLY A 101 -21.69 -21.95 -1.50
CA GLY A 101 -22.17 -20.72 -2.15
C GLY A 101 -23.30 -20.02 -1.40
N GLU A 102 -24.08 -20.74 -0.58
CA GLU A 102 -25.16 -20.15 0.21
C GLU A 102 -24.61 -19.34 1.38
N THR A 103 -23.64 -19.91 2.09
CA THR A 103 -22.90 -19.28 3.19
C THR A 103 -22.16 -18.04 2.70
N ILE A 104 -21.46 -18.13 1.57
CA ILE A 104 -20.77 -16.97 0.96
C ILE A 104 -21.76 -15.84 0.66
N ARG A 105 -22.92 -16.17 0.09
CA ARG A 105 -23.96 -15.18 -0.24
C ARG A 105 -24.54 -14.54 1.02
N LYS A 106 -24.84 -15.33 2.06
CA LYS A 106 -25.34 -14.83 3.35
C LYS A 106 -24.34 -13.85 3.98
N ILE A 107 -23.06 -14.23 4.06
CA ILE A 107 -21.99 -13.35 4.57
C ILE A 107 -21.94 -12.05 3.77
N ARG A 108 -21.95 -12.14 2.43
CA ARG A 108 -21.94 -10.95 1.56
C ARG A 108 -23.13 -10.04 1.85
N THR A 109 -24.35 -10.58 1.89
CA THR A 109 -25.56 -9.79 2.15
C THR A 109 -25.50 -9.12 3.52
N SER A 110 -25.18 -9.87 4.57
CA SER A 110 -25.10 -9.32 5.93
C SER A 110 -24.06 -8.21 6.06
N LEU A 111 -22.90 -8.31 5.40
CA LEU A 111 -21.90 -7.25 5.40
C LEU A 111 -22.38 -5.97 4.69
N LEU A 112 -23.17 -6.11 3.63
CA LEU A 112 -23.72 -4.97 2.88
C LEU A 112 -24.87 -4.28 3.63
N GLU A 113 -25.67 -5.03 4.39
CA GLU A 113 -26.75 -4.49 5.23
C GLU A 113 -26.23 -3.60 6.37
N LEU A 114 -24.97 -3.77 6.78
CA LEU A 114 -24.31 -2.93 7.78
C LEU A 114 -24.07 -1.48 7.32
N ASN A 115 -24.30 -1.16 6.04
CA ASN A 115 -24.24 0.22 5.54
C ASN A 115 -25.47 1.06 5.92
N SER A 116 -26.48 0.44 6.56
CA SER A 116 -27.64 1.15 7.11
C SER A 116 -27.26 2.05 8.31
N PRO A 117 -28.08 3.05 8.68
CA PRO A 117 -27.80 3.88 9.86
C PRO A 117 -27.63 3.09 11.17
N SER A 118 -28.41 2.01 11.35
CA SER A 118 -28.25 1.10 12.49
C SER A 118 -26.97 0.25 12.39
N GLY A 119 -26.64 -0.21 11.18
CA GLY A 119 -25.38 -0.88 10.90
C GLY A 119 -24.15 -0.01 11.16
N ALA A 120 -24.22 1.29 10.86
CA ALA A 120 -23.14 2.25 11.10
C ALA A 120 -22.75 2.36 12.58
N VAL A 121 -23.72 2.19 13.50
CA VAL A 121 -23.44 2.12 14.96
C VAL A 121 -22.58 0.89 15.28
N THR A 122 -22.87 -0.24 14.63
CA THR A 122 -22.09 -1.48 14.78
C THR A 122 -20.68 -1.32 14.23
N THR A 123 -20.56 -0.81 13.01
CA THR A 123 -19.26 -0.66 12.32
C THR A 123 -18.40 0.47 12.90
N ALA A 124 -18.98 1.45 13.61
CA ALA A 124 -18.23 2.56 14.19
C ALA A 124 -17.12 2.11 15.15
N SER A 125 -17.32 0.98 15.84
CA SER A 125 -16.34 0.35 16.74
C SER A 125 -15.20 -0.36 16.02
N TRP A 126 -15.34 -0.62 14.71
CA TRP A 126 -14.33 -1.33 13.95
C TRP A 126 -13.10 -0.44 13.70
N GLY A 127 -12.00 -1.07 13.25
CA GLY A 127 -10.77 -0.35 12.92
C GLY A 127 -11.02 0.79 11.92
N LYS A 128 -10.24 1.87 12.05
CA LYS A 128 -10.39 3.12 11.27
C LYS A 128 -10.52 2.91 9.75
N MET A 129 -9.93 1.83 9.23
CA MET A 129 -9.95 1.50 7.79
C MET A 129 -11.23 0.80 7.31
N ILE A 130 -12.01 0.20 8.21
CA ILE A 130 -13.19 -0.62 7.86
C ILE A 130 -14.48 -0.16 8.53
N ARG A 131 -14.41 0.86 9.40
CA ARG A 131 -15.57 1.37 10.16
C ARG A 131 -16.72 1.96 9.35
N TYR A 132 -16.52 2.14 8.05
CA TYR A 132 -17.50 2.72 7.13
C TYR A 132 -18.34 1.67 6.40
N GLY A 133 -18.26 0.40 6.82
CA GLY A 133 -19.00 -0.70 6.20
C GLY A 133 -18.27 -1.28 4.98
N ALA A 134 -19.03 -1.91 4.09
CA ALA A 134 -18.52 -2.64 2.94
C ALA A 134 -19.33 -2.32 1.69
N ILE A 135 -18.69 -2.23 0.54
CA ILE A 135 -19.38 -2.01 -0.74
C ILE A 135 -19.31 -3.27 -1.62
N PRO A 136 -20.26 -3.45 -2.56
CA PRO A 136 -20.12 -4.46 -3.59
C PRO A 136 -18.84 -4.23 -4.38
N VAL A 137 -18.17 -5.31 -4.75
CA VAL A 137 -16.92 -5.28 -5.51
C VAL A 137 -16.96 -6.34 -6.60
N GLN A 138 -16.34 -6.04 -7.73
CA GLN A 138 -16.14 -6.93 -8.86
C GLN A 138 -14.67 -7.23 -9.04
N SER A 139 -14.38 -8.34 -9.72
CA SER A 139 -13.00 -8.71 -10.01
C SER A 139 -12.27 -7.60 -10.78
N SER A 140 -12.95 -6.97 -11.75
CA SER A 140 -12.41 -5.93 -12.63
C SER A 140 -11.98 -4.64 -11.90
N ASP A 141 -12.49 -4.40 -10.69
CA ASP A 141 -12.06 -3.24 -9.87
C ASP A 141 -10.56 -3.31 -9.51
N TYR A 142 -9.95 -4.48 -9.66
CA TYR A 142 -8.52 -4.73 -9.41
C TYR A 142 -7.70 -4.91 -10.70
N ASP A 143 -8.26 -4.70 -11.90
CA ASP A 143 -7.54 -4.89 -13.17
C ASP A 143 -6.29 -4.01 -13.27
N GLY A 144 -6.35 -2.77 -12.76
CA GLY A 144 -5.18 -1.90 -12.70
C GLY A 144 -4.03 -2.49 -11.87
N ILE A 145 -4.35 -3.15 -10.75
CA ILE A 145 -3.34 -3.85 -9.93
C ILE A 145 -2.79 -5.08 -10.66
N ARG A 146 -3.65 -5.84 -11.35
CA ARG A 146 -3.20 -7.00 -12.14
C ARG A 146 -2.22 -6.59 -13.23
N GLN A 147 -2.55 -5.54 -13.99
CA GLN A 147 -1.67 -4.99 -15.02
C GLN A 147 -0.33 -4.52 -14.46
N MET A 148 -0.31 -3.95 -13.25
CA MET A 148 0.95 -3.59 -12.58
C MET A 148 1.77 -4.84 -12.24
N VAL A 149 1.15 -5.87 -11.64
CA VAL A 149 1.83 -7.12 -11.27
C VAL A 149 2.37 -7.87 -12.50
N ASP A 150 1.62 -7.88 -13.60
CA ASP A 150 2.05 -8.52 -14.85
C ASP A 150 3.27 -7.83 -15.48
N ARG A 151 3.36 -6.49 -15.33
CA ARG A 151 4.46 -5.67 -15.86
C ARG A 151 5.67 -5.61 -14.93
N ILE A 152 5.44 -5.50 -13.63
CA ILE A 152 6.46 -5.22 -12.61
C ILE A 152 6.77 -6.51 -11.86
N LYS A 153 7.98 -7.03 -12.08
CA LYS A 153 8.50 -8.15 -11.31
C LYS A 153 9.01 -7.66 -9.97
N ILE A 154 8.31 -8.01 -8.90
CA ILE A 154 8.75 -7.74 -7.53
C ILE A 154 9.88 -8.72 -7.20
N PRO A 155 11.09 -8.24 -6.87
CA PRO A 155 12.16 -9.11 -6.39
C PRO A 155 11.73 -9.81 -5.11
N GLU A 156 11.91 -11.12 -5.05
CA GLU A 156 11.77 -11.84 -3.78
C GLU A 156 12.87 -11.31 -2.85
N GLY A 157 12.48 -10.68 -1.75
CA GLY A 157 13.44 -10.37 -0.69
C GLY A 157 13.95 -11.68 -0.11
N ASP A 158 15.23 -11.75 0.26
CA ASP A 158 15.75 -12.84 1.07
C ASP A 158 14.87 -12.95 2.33
N LEU A 159 14.05 -14.01 2.40
CA LEU A 159 13.20 -14.31 3.56
C LEU A 159 14.02 -14.94 4.68
#